data_AF-A0A9C9Y3U1-F1
#
_entry.id   AF-A0A9C9Y3U1-F1
#
_cell.length_a   1.000
_cell.length_b   1.000
_cell.length_c   1.000
_cell.angle_alpha   90.00
_cell.angle_beta   90.00
_cell.angle_gamma   90.00
#
_symmetry.space_group_name_H-M   'P 1'
#
loop_
_entity.id
_entity.type
_entity.pdbx_description
1 polymer ?
#
loop_
_entity_poly.entity_id
_entity_poly.type
_entity_poly.pdbx_seq_one_letter_code
_entity_poly.pdbx_strand_id
1 'polypeptide(L)'
;MSFTKTTEQDSHYTHLEKMRVMELLTNINNEDKKVALAVEKSLPQIEKVVNKTIKKLQDGGRLFYIGAGTSGRLGILDASECPPTFGVPHEMVVGLIAGGDSAIRKSVENAEDSTTQGWFDLHDYHISEKDIVIGIAASGTTPYV
;
A
#
# COMPACT_ATOMS: atom_id res chain seq x y z
N MET A 1 -7.38 -17.87 -13.76
CA MET A 1 -8.29 -17.52 -12.65
C MET A 1 -8.94 -16.19 -13.00
N SER A 2 -10.24 -16.04 -12.78
CA SER A 2 -10.93 -14.75 -12.98
C SER A 2 -10.46 -13.75 -11.92
N PHE A 3 -10.17 -12.52 -12.31
CA PHE A 3 -9.86 -11.45 -11.36
C PHE A 3 -11.13 -11.05 -10.61
N THR A 4 -11.07 -11.05 -9.27
CA THR A 4 -12.19 -10.63 -8.43
C THR A 4 -11.95 -9.22 -7.96
N LYS A 5 -12.87 -8.31 -8.30
CA LYS A 5 -12.82 -6.92 -7.87
C LYS A 5 -13.33 -6.77 -6.43
N THR A 6 -12.47 -7.09 -5.46
CA THR A 6 -12.83 -7.13 -4.03
C THR A 6 -13.41 -5.81 -3.51
N THR A 7 -12.91 -4.67 -4.00
CA THR A 7 -13.36 -3.34 -3.58
C THR A 7 -14.72 -2.92 -4.17
N GLU A 8 -15.23 -3.66 -5.17
CA GLU A 8 -16.52 -3.41 -5.83
C GLU A 8 -17.60 -4.42 -5.41
N GLN A 9 -17.33 -5.27 -4.41
CA GLN A 9 -18.30 -6.26 -3.94
C GLN A 9 -19.38 -5.64 -3.04
N ASP A 10 -20.56 -6.24 -3.09
CA ASP A 10 -21.64 -5.91 -2.16
C ASP A 10 -21.24 -6.18 -0.71
N SER A 11 -21.67 -5.30 0.18
CA SER A 11 -21.47 -5.45 1.62
C SER A 11 -22.21 -6.68 2.14
N HIS A 12 -21.60 -7.37 3.13
CA HIS A 12 -22.28 -8.40 3.91
C HIS A 12 -23.42 -7.86 4.79
N TYR A 13 -23.52 -6.53 4.91
CA TYR A 13 -24.50 -5.83 5.73
C TYR A 13 -25.34 -4.92 4.85
N THR A 14 -26.65 -4.91 5.08
CA THR A 14 -27.61 -4.03 4.37
C THR A 14 -28.28 -3.10 5.37
N HIS A 15 -28.87 -1.99 4.87
CA HIS A 15 -29.62 -1.04 5.69
C HIS A 15 -28.83 -0.48 6.88
N LEU A 16 -27.55 -0.17 6.67
CA LEU A 16 -26.64 0.34 7.71
C LEU A 16 -27.21 1.61 8.39
N GLU A 17 -27.90 2.46 7.64
CA GLU A 17 -28.54 3.68 8.11
C GLU A 17 -29.68 3.44 9.12
N LYS A 18 -30.21 2.21 9.19
CA LYS A 18 -31.28 1.82 10.12
C LYS A 18 -30.74 1.10 11.37
N MET A 19 -29.47 0.73 11.38
CA MET A 19 -28.84 0.03 12.51
C MET A 19 -28.59 0.99 13.67
N ARG A 20 -28.62 0.46 14.90
CA ARG A 20 -28.15 1.24 16.05
C ARG A 20 -26.64 1.41 15.97
N VAL A 21 -26.12 2.50 16.55
CA VAL A 21 -24.67 2.79 16.58
C VAL A 21 -23.87 1.60 17.13
N MET A 22 -24.33 0.95 18.20
CA MET A 22 -23.63 -0.21 18.77
C MET A 22 -23.57 -1.40 17.81
N GLU A 23 -24.61 -1.62 16.99
CA GLU A 23 -24.63 -2.67 15.98
C GLU A 23 -23.62 -2.37 14.86
N LEU A 24 -23.55 -1.12 14.40
CA LEU A 24 -22.56 -0.68 13.42
C LEU A 24 -21.13 -0.90 13.93
N LEU A 25 -20.82 -0.46 15.14
CA LEU A 25 -19.49 -0.65 15.74
C LEU A 25 -19.14 -2.13 15.91
N THR A 26 -20.11 -2.94 16.32
CA THR A 26 -19.92 -4.40 16.46
C THR A 26 -19.64 -5.05 15.10
N ASN A 27 -20.36 -4.63 14.05
CA ASN A 27 -20.19 -5.16 12.70
C ASN A 27 -18.84 -4.76 12.10
N ILE A 28 -18.42 -3.49 12.24
CA ILE A 28 -17.08 -3.04 11.82
C ILE A 28 -16.00 -3.87 12.51
N ASN A 29 -16.08 -4.01 13.85
CA ASN A 29 -15.10 -4.79 14.60
C ASN A 29 -15.06 -6.28 14.20
N ASN A 30 -16.20 -6.84 13.78
CA ASN A 30 -16.25 -8.22 13.28
C ASN A 30 -15.56 -8.37 11.91
N GLU A 31 -15.63 -7.35 11.03
CA GLU A 31 -14.85 -7.32 9.79
C GLU A 31 -13.36 -7.14 10.07
N ASP A 32 -12.98 -6.25 11.00
CA ASP A 32 -11.58 -6.01 11.36
C ASP A 32 -10.87 -7.27 11.86
N LYS A 33 -11.55 -8.12 12.63
CA LYS A 33 -11.02 -9.42 13.10
C LYS A 33 -10.57 -10.34 11.96
N LYS A 34 -11.14 -10.19 10.76
CA LYS A 34 -10.79 -11.03 9.61
C LYS A 34 -9.44 -10.65 8.99
N VAL A 35 -8.93 -9.44 9.25
CA VAL A 35 -7.68 -8.95 8.64
C VAL A 35 -6.50 -9.82 9.04
N ALA A 36 -6.32 -10.11 10.33
CA ALA A 36 -5.22 -10.94 10.81
C ALA A 36 -5.24 -12.35 10.18
N LEU A 37 -6.43 -12.94 10.04
CA LEU A 37 -6.63 -14.25 9.40
C LEU A 37 -6.32 -14.22 7.90
N ALA A 38 -6.55 -13.08 7.23
CA ALA A 38 -6.17 -12.89 5.82
C ALA A 38 -4.66 -12.74 5.65
N VAL A 39 -4.00 -12.03 6.57
CA VAL A 39 -2.54 -11.89 6.62
C VAL A 39 -1.88 -13.24 6.88
N GLU A 40 -2.41 -14.04 7.80
CA GLU A 40 -1.91 -15.40 8.09
C GLU A 40 -1.82 -16.26 6.82
N LYS A 41 -2.85 -16.23 5.97
CA LYS A 41 -2.88 -16.95 4.69
C LYS A 41 -1.85 -16.44 3.68
N SER A 42 -1.35 -15.22 3.87
CA SER A 42 -0.41 -14.56 2.97
C SER A 42 1.04 -14.66 3.44
N LEU A 43 1.31 -15.24 4.62
CA LEU A 43 2.66 -15.36 5.18
C LEU A 43 3.67 -16.02 4.23
N PRO A 44 3.36 -17.11 3.48
CA PRO A 44 4.31 -17.69 2.53
C PRO A 44 4.74 -16.74 1.40
N GLN A 45 3.87 -15.82 1.01
CA GLN A 45 4.14 -14.82 -0.02
C GLN A 45 4.91 -13.64 0.57
N ILE A 46 4.53 -13.20 1.78
CA ILE A 46 5.24 -12.15 2.53
C ILE A 46 6.68 -12.58 2.77
N GLU A 47 6.92 -13.82 3.22
CA GLU A 47 8.27 -14.37 3.42
C GLU A 47 9.13 -14.27 2.15
N LYS A 48 8.57 -14.61 0.98
CA LYS A 48 9.29 -14.51 -0.30
C LYS A 48 9.66 -13.08 -0.64
N VAL A 49 8.77 -12.12 -0.38
CA VAL A 49 9.05 -10.70 -0.60
C VAL A 49 10.14 -10.22 0.37
N VAL A 50 10.01 -10.52 1.67
CA VAL A 50 10.98 -10.17 2.69
C VAL A 50 12.38 -10.70 2.35
N ASN A 51 12.51 -11.98 1.98
CA ASN A 51 13.80 -12.56 1.61
C ASN A 51 14.43 -11.89 0.38
N LYS A 52 13.63 -11.49 -0.62
CA LYS A 52 14.12 -10.73 -1.77
C LYS A 52 14.55 -9.31 -1.37
N THR A 53 13.76 -8.64 -0.53
CA THR A 53 14.07 -7.32 0.01
C THR A 53 15.39 -7.34 0.76
N ILE A 54 15.59 -8.29 1.69
CA ILE A 54 16.83 -8.43 2.46
C ILE A 54 18.04 -8.48 1.51
N LYS A 55 17.98 -9.35 0.48
CA LYS A 55 19.08 -9.47 -0.48
C LYS A 55 19.35 -8.15 -1.21
N LYS A 56 18.30 -7.47 -1.69
CA LYS A 56 18.44 -6.18 -2.41
C LYS A 56 19.04 -5.09 -1.53
N LEU A 57 18.62 -5.00 -0.27
CA LEU A 57 19.17 -4.05 0.69
C LEU A 57 20.64 -4.37 1.02
N GLN A 58 21.01 -5.65 1.17
CA GLN A 58 22.40 -6.07 1.37
C GLN A 58 23.30 -5.74 0.18
N ASP A 59 22.76 -5.76 -1.03
CA ASP A 59 23.46 -5.37 -2.27
C ASP A 59 23.55 -3.82 -2.46
N GLY A 60 23.11 -3.05 -1.46
CA GLY A 60 23.12 -1.58 -1.45
C GLY A 60 21.96 -0.94 -2.20
N GLY A 61 20.88 -1.69 -2.46
CA GLY A 61 19.64 -1.18 -3.01
C GLY A 61 18.73 -0.52 -1.98
N ARG A 62 17.59 0.00 -2.45
CA ARG A 62 16.55 0.63 -1.63
C ARG A 62 15.21 -0.08 -1.81
N LEU A 63 14.28 0.17 -0.89
CA LEU A 63 12.89 -0.26 -1.00
C LEU A 63 12.00 0.93 -1.32
N PHE A 64 11.14 0.77 -2.34
CA PHE A 64 10.12 1.74 -2.72
C PHE A 64 8.73 1.17 -2.49
N TYR A 65 7.90 1.88 -1.74
CA TYR A 65 6.45 1.70 -1.75
C TYR A 65 5.85 2.65 -2.78
N ILE A 66 4.97 2.16 -3.65
CA ILE A 66 4.20 3.01 -4.57
C ILE A 66 2.71 2.74 -4.38
N GLY A 67 1.90 3.78 -4.34
CA GLY A 67 0.45 3.64 -4.21
C GLY A 67 -0.29 4.95 -4.44
N ALA A 68 -1.61 4.86 -4.53
CA ALA A 68 -2.49 6.02 -4.56
C ALA A 68 -3.32 6.11 -3.28
N GLY A 69 -3.82 7.32 -2.96
CA GLY A 69 -4.76 7.53 -1.85
C GLY A 69 -4.27 6.93 -0.52
N THR A 70 -5.12 6.14 0.14
CA THR A 70 -4.79 5.49 1.41
C THR A 70 -3.60 4.53 1.29
N SER A 71 -3.48 3.79 0.19
CA SER A 71 -2.38 2.85 -0.03
C SER A 71 -1.04 3.57 -0.11
N GLY A 72 -0.95 4.67 -0.86
CA GLY A 72 0.26 5.50 -0.91
C GLY A 72 0.60 6.12 0.45
N ARG A 73 -0.41 6.61 1.20
CA ARG A 73 -0.21 7.16 2.56
C ARG A 73 0.34 6.14 3.54
N LEU A 74 -0.10 4.89 3.48
CA LEU A 74 0.44 3.81 4.32
C LEU A 74 1.90 3.49 3.98
N GLY A 75 2.26 3.51 2.69
CA GLY A 75 3.66 3.37 2.27
C GLY A 75 4.57 4.50 2.79
N ILE A 76 4.07 5.74 2.77
CA ILE A 76 4.78 6.89 3.36
C ILE A 76 4.92 6.76 4.88
N LEU A 77 3.85 6.33 5.56
CA LEU A 77 3.86 6.12 7.01
C LEU A 77 4.96 5.13 7.41
N ASP A 78 4.96 3.93 6.82
CA ASP A 78 5.94 2.87 7.12
C ASP A 78 7.38 3.32 6.81
N ALA A 79 7.60 3.93 5.64
CA ALA A 79 8.91 4.48 5.26
C ALA A 79 9.42 5.53 6.26
N SER A 80 8.54 6.41 6.75
CA SER A 80 8.90 7.49 7.68
C SER A 80 9.34 6.98 9.07
N GLU A 81 8.87 5.80 9.46
CA GLU A 81 9.21 5.18 10.74
C GLU A 81 10.53 4.42 10.71
N CYS A 82 11.05 4.08 9.52
CA CYS A 82 12.28 3.30 9.38
C CYS A 82 13.53 4.00 9.95
N PRO A 83 13.84 5.27 9.62
CA PRO A 83 15.00 5.97 10.16
C PRO A 83 15.03 6.08 11.70
N PRO A 84 13.98 6.55 12.40
CA PRO A 84 14.03 6.65 13.86
C PRO A 84 13.99 5.28 14.56
N THR A 85 13.40 4.25 13.95
CA THR A 85 13.27 2.92 14.56
C THR A 85 14.54 2.08 14.40
N PHE A 86 15.14 2.11 13.21
CA PHE A 86 16.25 1.21 12.84
C PHE A 86 17.59 1.93 12.62
N GLY A 87 17.62 3.27 12.70
CA GLY A 87 18.84 4.06 12.49
C GLY A 87 19.35 4.06 11.04
N VAL A 88 18.45 3.81 10.08
CA VAL A 88 18.77 3.75 8.65
C VAL A 88 18.61 5.12 7.97
N PRO A 89 19.26 5.37 6.83
CA PRO A 89 19.05 6.60 6.05
C PRO A 89 17.61 6.72 5.53
N HIS A 90 17.12 7.95 5.34
CA HIS A 90 15.79 8.22 4.78
C HIS A 90 15.61 7.70 3.35
N GLU A 91 16.72 7.51 2.63
CA GLU A 91 16.74 7.03 1.25
C GLU A 91 16.67 5.51 1.14
N MET A 92 16.84 4.78 2.26
CA MET A 92 16.81 3.31 2.23
C MET A 92 15.40 2.75 2.00
N VAL A 93 14.39 3.41 2.56
CA VAL A 93 12.97 3.05 2.41
C VAL A 93 12.19 4.30 2.04
N VAL A 94 11.55 4.29 0.88
CA VAL A 94 10.91 5.48 0.29
C VAL A 94 9.45 5.16 -0.03
N GLY A 95 8.53 6.01 0.43
CA GLY A 95 7.11 5.96 0.04
C GLY A 95 6.78 7.00 -1.02
N LEU A 96 6.27 6.57 -2.17
CA LEU A 96 5.77 7.43 -3.23
C LEU A 96 4.25 7.33 -3.33
N ILE A 97 3.61 8.48 -3.52
CA ILE A 97 2.15 8.60 -3.62
C ILE A 97 1.77 9.28 -4.93
N ALA A 98 0.79 8.69 -5.63
CA ALA A 98 0.19 9.32 -6.81
C ALA A 98 -0.32 10.73 -6.48
N GLY A 99 0.12 11.73 -7.24
CA GLY A 99 -0.18 13.16 -7.00
C GLY A 99 0.80 13.88 -6.07
N GLY A 100 1.88 13.22 -5.66
CA GLY A 100 2.99 13.78 -4.88
C GLY A 100 2.59 14.24 -3.48
N ASP A 101 3.42 15.09 -2.85
CA ASP A 101 3.23 15.53 -1.46
C ASP A 101 1.85 16.14 -1.16
N SER A 102 1.23 16.78 -2.15
CA SER A 102 -0.12 17.33 -2.01
C SER A 102 -1.16 16.24 -1.68
N ALA A 103 -0.98 15.04 -2.24
CA ALA A 103 -1.84 13.88 -2.05
C ALA A 103 -1.82 13.32 -0.62
N ILE A 104 -0.78 13.62 0.15
CA ILE A 104 -0.66 13.19 1.56
C ILE A 104 -1.85 13.70 2.36
N ARG A 105 -2.20 14.98 2.20
CA ARG A 105 -3.24 15.65 3.00
C ARG A 105 -4.57 15.83 2.28
N LYS A 106 -4.56 15.97 0.96
CA LYS A 106 -5.76 16.21 0.16
C LYS A 106 -5.78 15.23 -1.00
N SER A 107 -6.90 14.54 -1.22
CA SER A 107 -7.01 13.69 -2.40
C SER A 107 -6.86 14.52 -3.68
N VAL A 108 -6.05 14.02 -4.61
CA VAL A 108 -5.84 14.61 -5.92
C VAL A 108 -6.67 13.80 -6.92
N GLU A 109 -7.64 14.44 -7.57
CA GLU A 109 -8.50 13.78 -8.56
C GLU A 109 -7.65 13.20 -9.71
N ASN A 110 -8.00 11.99 -10.14
CA ASN A 110 -7.39 11.27 -11.27
C ASN A 110 -5.88 10.99 -11.17
N ALA A 111 -5.25 11.24 -10.02
CA ALA A 111 -3.82 10.95 -9.84
C ALA A 111 -3.53 9.45 -9.99
N GLU A 112 -4.48 8.60 -9.59
CA GLU A 112 -4.36 7.15 -9.64
C GLU A 112 -4.54 6.56 -11.04
N ASP A 113 -5.10 7.33 -11.98
CA ASP A 113 -5.44 6.87 -13.34
C ASP A 113 -4.27 7.01 -14.34
N SER A 114 -3.19 7.68 -13.96
CA SER A 114 -2.02 7.84 -14.83
C SER A 114 -1.24 6.53 -14.95
N THR A 115 -1.17 5.97 -16.16
CA THR A 115 -0.39 4.76 -16.47
C THR A 115 1.13 4.98 -16.56
N THR A 116 1.59 6.23 -16.43
CA THR A 116 3.01 6.59 -16.65
C THR A 116 3.64 7.31 -15.46
N GLN A 117 2.85 7.96 -14.61
CA GLN A 117 3.38 8.80 -13.54
C GLN A 117 4.19 8.01 -12.52
N GLY A 118 3.76 6.80 -12.14
CA GLY A 118 4.53 5.96 -11.20
C GLY A 118 5.94 5.63 -11.70
N TRP A 119 6.11 5.46 -13.02
CA TRP A 119 7.43 5.28 -13.62
C TRP A 119 8.28 6.56 -13.55
N PHE A 120 7.70 7.73 -13.86
CA PHE A 120 8.42 9.00 -13.76
C PHE A 120 8.83 9.32 -12.32
N ASP A 121 7.95 9.06 -11.36
CA ASP A 121 8.25 9.27 -9.94
C ASP A 121 9.41 8.36 -9.49
N LEU A 122 9.47 7.10 -9.94
CA LEU A 122 10.63 6.23 -9.66
C LEU A 122 11.90 6.70 -10.40
N HIS A 123 11.75 7.25 -11.60
CA HIS A 123 12.86 7.75 -12.41
C HIS A 123 13.57 8.94 -11.76
N ASP A 124 12.83 9.84 -11.13
CA ASP A 124 13.39 10.99 -10.39
C ASP A 124 14.29 10.53 -9.22
N TYR A 125 14.02 9.34 -8.67
CA TYR A 125 14.85 8.69 -7.65
C TYR A 125 15.99 7.85 -8.25
N HIS A 126 16.21 7.91 -9.56
CA HIS A 126 17.22 7.15 -10.28
C HIS A 126 17.13 5.65 -9.97
N ILE A 127 15.91 5.10 -10.04
CA ILE A 127 15.68 3.69 -9.74
C ILE A 127 16.56 2.77 -10.60
N SER A 128 17.01 1.68 -10.00
CA SER A 128 17.91 0.71 -10.63
C SER A 128 17.47 -0.73 -10.36
N GLU A 129 18.12 -1.68 -11.04
CA GLU A 129 17.90 -3.10 -10.79
C GLU A 129 18.30 -3.56 -9.38
N LYS A 130 19.03 -2.73 -8.61
CA LYS A 130 19.36 -3.02 -7.21
C LYS A 130 18.19 -2.74 -6.27
N ASP A 131 17.24 -1.90 -6.68
CA ASP A 131 16.11 -1.51 -5.86
C ASP A 131 15.00 -2.56 -5.91
N ILE A 132 14.07 -2.48 -4.95
CA ILE A 132 12.82 -3.25 -4.95
C ILE A 132 11.63 -2.29 -4.90
N VAL A 133 10.61 -2.58 -5.69
CA VAL A 133 9.35 -1.81 -5.72
C VAL A 133 8.21 -2.70 -5.23
N ILE A 134 7.44 -2.18 -4.27
CA ILE A 134 6.22 -2.79 -3.74
C ILE A 134 5.05 -1.87 -4.11
N GLY A 135 4.26 -2.30 -5.08
CA GLY A 135 3.01 -1.64 -5.44
C GLY A 135 1.88 -1.99 -4.49
N ILE A 136 1.15 -0.98 -4.00
CA ILE A 136 0.07 -1.11 -3.04
C ILE A 136 -1.23 -0.58 -3.66
N ALA A 137 -2.16 -1.49 -3.97
CA ALA A 137 -3.48 -1.18 -4.49
C ALA A 137 -4.50 -2.21 -4.01
N ALA A 138 -5.50 -1.80 -3.21
CA ALA A 138 -6.54 -2.70 -2.72
C ALA A 138 -7.40 -3.28 -3.86
N SER A 139 -7.63 -2.50 -4.92
CA SER A 139 -8.36 -2.94 -6.11
C SER A 139 -7.54 -3.82 -7.04
N GLY A 140 -6.21 -3.94 -6.83
CA GLY A 140 -5.27 -4.70 -7.67
C GLY A 140 -5.16 -4.24 -9.13
N THR A 141 -5.75 -3.11 -9.49
CA THR A 141 -5.90 -2.65 -10.90
C THR A 141 -5.64 -1.15 -11.08
N THR A 142 -5.13 -0.46 -10.06
CA THR A 142 -4.87 0.99 -10.07
C THR A 142 -3.78 1.32 -11.10
N PRO A 143 -4.05 2.11 -12.16
CA PRO A 143 -3.11 2.36 -13.26
C PRO A 143 -1.74 2.95 -12.90
N TYR A 144 -1.67 3.78 -11.86
CA TYR A 144 -0.42 4.35 -11.35
C TYR A 144 0.56 3.32 -10.77
N VAL A 145 0.04 2.19 -10.28
CA VAL A 145 0.76 1.16 -9.50
C VAL A 145 1.18 0.00 -10.38
#